data_AF-A0ABD0L1Z5-F1
#
_entry.id   AF-A0ABD0L1Z5-F1
#
_cell.length_a   1.000
_cell.length_b   1.000
_cell.length_c   1.000
_cell.angle_alpha   90.00
_cell.angle_beta   90.00
_cell.angle_gamma   90.00
#
_symmetry.space_group_name_H-M   'P 1'
#
loop_
_entity.id
_entity.type
_entity.pdbx_description
1 polymer ?
#
loop_
_entity_poly.entity_id
_entity_poly.type
_entity_poly.pdbx_seq_one_letter_code
_entity_poly.pdbx_strand_id
1 'polypeptide(L)' 'MGCRIGCMRNKPQKSPSGQEEKTNGPEDKLIDFSSLVMDDRHPLTARQCFKLVQSWRAIKRNMAFTGVEMFV' A
#
# COMPACT_ATOMS: atom_id res chain seq x y z
N MET A 1 32.02 -2.05 -20.05
CA MET A 1 30.70 -1.49 -20.44
C MET A 1 29.82 -1.43 -19.20
N GLY A 2 29.68 -0.26 -18.57
CA GLY A 2 28.92 -0.09 -17.32
C GLY A 2 27.56 0.53 -17.61
N CYS A 3 26.48 -0.24 -17.43
CA CYS A 3 25.13 0.28 -17.51
C CYS A 3 24.74 0.85 -16.14
N ARG A 4 24.77 2.18 -15.99
CA ARG A 4 24.26 2.89 -14.80
C ARG A 4 22.75 3.00 -14.92
N ILE A 5 22.01 2.10 -14.27
CA ILE A 5 20.56 2.20 -14.13
C ILE A 5 20.26 3.35 -13.16
N GLY A 6 19.76 4.45 -13.73
CA GLY A 6 19.42 5.67 -13.01
C GLY A 6 18.26 5.46 -12.04
N CYS A 7 18.43 5.98 -10.82
CA CYS A 7 17.37 6.08 -9.82
C CYS A 7 16.31 7.10 -10.25
N MET A 8 15.22 6.67 -10.88
CA MET A 8 14.04 7.51 -11.05
C MET A 8 13.23 7.55 -9.74
N ARG A 9 13.31 8.68 -9.03
CA ARG A 9 12.44 9.02 -7.90
C ARG A 9 11.16 9.64 -8.45
N ASN A 10 10.05 8.89 -8.49
CA ASN A 10 8.74 9.49 -8.72
C ASN A 10 8.05 9.75 -7.38
N LYS A 11 7.82 11.04 -7.10
CA LYS A 11 6.98 11.54 -6.00
C LYS A 11 5.51 11.17 -6.27
N PRO A 12 4.71 10.79 -5.26
CA PRO A 12 3.26 10.75 -5.44
C PRO A 12 2.72 12.19 -5.50
N GLN A 13 2.16 12.58 -6.65
CA GLN A 13 1.43 13.83 -6.80
C GLN A 13 0.05 13.74 -6.14
N LYS A 14 -0.29 14.84 -5.47
CA LYS A 14 -1.48 15.12 -4.68
C LYS A 14 -2.57 15.71 -5.60
N SER A 15 -3.74 15.07 -5.59
CA SER A 15 -5.12 15.54 -5.85
C SER A 15 -5.45 16.33 -7.14
N PRO A 16 -6.47 15.91 -7.92
CA PRO A 16 -7.19 16.83 -8.80
C PRO A 16 -8.24 17.63 -8.02
N SER A 17 -8.14 18.95 -8.09
CA SER A 17 -9.18 19.92 -7.75
C SER A 17 -10.20 19.98 -8.89
N GLY A 18 -11.40 19.42 -8.69
CA GLY A 18 -12.55 19.58 -9.58
C GLY A 18 -13.48 20.67 -9.06
N GLN A 19 -13.81 21.61 -9.95
CA GLN A 19 -14.78 22.69 -9.71
C GLN A 19 -16.21 22.15 -9.54
N GLU A 20 -17.01 22.88 -8.76
CA GLU A 20 -18.43 22.63 -8.49
C GLU A 20 -19.29 22.84 -9.75
N GLU A 21 -20.24 21.95 -10.02
CA GLU A 21 -21.48 22.29 -10.72
C GLU A 21 -22.65 21.46 -10.16
N LYS A 22 -23.66 22.16 -9.64
CA LYS A 22 -24.86 21.60 -9.00
C LYS A 22 -25.83 21.09 -10.07
N THR A 23 -26.27 19.84 -9.95
CA THR A 23 -27.50 19.36 -10.60
C THR A 23 -28.31 18.54 -9.61
N ASN A 24 -29.60 18.89 -9.48
CA ASN A 24 -30.57 18.29 -8.58
C ASN A 24 -30.94 16.89 -9.08
N GLY A 25 -30.74 15.85 -8.26
CA GLY A 25 -31.11 14.45 -8.53
C GLY A 25 -31.31 13.68 -7.21
N PRO A 26 -32.09 12.58 -7.19
CA PRO A 26 -32.55 11.95 -5.96
C PRO A 26 -31.33 11.46 -5.17
N GLU A 27 -31.40 11.56 -3.85
CA GLU A 27 -30.28 11.37 -2.95
C GLU A 27 -29.68 9.96 -3.05
N ASP A 28 -28.75 9.77 -3.99
CA ASP A 28 -27.79 8.69 -4.01
C ASP A 28 -26.87 8.89 -2.80
N LYS A 29 -27.29 8.33 -1.67
CA LYS A 29 -26.45 8.22 -0.47
C LYS A 29 -25.21 7.41 -0.86
N LEU A 30 -24.14 8.10 -1.24
CA LEU A 30 -22.81 7.55 -1.38
C LEU A 30 -22.45 6.90 -0.04
N ILE A 31 -22.57 5.58 0.02
CA ILE A 31 -22.18 4.82 1.20
C ILE A 31 -20.67 5.02 1.35
N ASP A 32 -20.27 5.70 2.43
CA ASP A 32 -18.87 5.88 2.76
C ASP A 32 -18.31 4.55 3.26
N PHE A 33 -17.71 3.79 2.34
CA PHE A 33 -17.06 2.51 2.61
C PHE A 33 -15.78 2.65 3.46
N SER A 34 -15.35 3.87 3.77
CA SER A 34 -14.15 4.13 4.58
C SER A 34 -14.26 3.58 6.01
N SER A 35 -15.48 3.29 6.48
CA SER A 35 -15.76 2.67 7.78
C SER A 35 -16.00 1.16 7.72
N LEU A 36 -15.96 0.52 6.53
CA LEU A 36 -16.05 -0.94 6.48
C LEU A 36 -14.75 -1.54 7.03
N VAL A 37 -14.86 -2.12 8.22
CA VAL A 37 -13.81 -2.98 8.79
C VAL A 37 -13.68 -4.18 7.87
N MET A 38 -12.61 -4.21 7.07
CA MET A 38 -12.29 -5.38 6.27
C MET A 38 -11.98 -6.53 7.23
N ASP A 39 -12.58 -7.69 6.98
CA ASP A 39 -12.31 -8.91 7.73
C ASP A 39 -10.80 -9.22 7.70
N ASP A 40 -10.19 -9.42 8.87
CA ASP A 40 -8.77 -9.76 9.01
C ASP A 40 -8.40 -11.08 8.31
N ARG A 41 -9.39 -11.93 8.00
CA ARG A 41 -9.20 -13.17 7.25
C ARG A 41 -9.22 -12.95 5.74
N HIS A 42 -9.38 -11.71 5.28
CA HIS A 42 -9.39 -11.41 3.86
C HIS A 42 -8.05 -11.81 3.22
N PRO A 43 -8.08 -12.50 2.08
CA PRO A 43 -6.86 -12.89 1.39
C PRO A 43 -5.98 -11.68 1.08
N LEU A 44 -4.67 -11.89 1.19
CA LEU A 44 -3.70 -10.84 0.90
C LEU A 44 -3.75 -10.45 -0.58
N THR A 45 -3.74 -9.14 -0.82
CA THR A 45 -3.62 -8.58 -2.18
C THR A 45 -2.25 -8.91 -2.78
N ALA A 46 -2.17 -8.95 -4.11
CA ALA A 46 -0.90 -9.20 -4.82
C ALA A 46 0.23 -8.25 -4.39
N ARG A 47 -0.09 -6.97 -4.11
CA ARG A 47 0.88 -5.98 -3.62
C ARG A 47 1.38 -6.30 -2.21
N GLN A 48 0.51 -6.78 -1.33
CA GLN A 48 0.90 -7.21 0.03
C GLN A 48 1.79 -8.45 -0.03
N CYS A 49 1.42 -9.44 -0.85
CA CYS A 49 2.24 -10.64 -1.08
C CYS A 49 3.64 -10.29 -1.59
N PHE A 50 3.74 -9.39 -2.58
CA PHE A 50 5.03 -8.93 -3.10
C PHE A 50 5.91 -8.31 -2.01
N LYS A 51 5.34 -7.42 -1.19
CA LYS A 51 6.07 -6.78 -0.08
C LYS A 51 6.55 -7.80 0.96
N LEU A 52 5.71 -8.76 1.31
CA LEU A 52 6.06 -9.84 2.24
C LEU A 52 7.23 -10.67 1.71
N VAL A 53 7.20 -11.05 0.43
CA VAL A 53 8.30 -11.81 -0.17
C VAL A 53 9.60 -11.01 -0.15
N GLN A 54 9.53 -9.71 -0.46
CA GLN A 54 10.70 -8.84 -0.47
C GLN A 54 11.30 -8.65 0.93
N SER A 55 10.46 -8.40 1.95
CA SER A 55 10.92 -8.23 3.34
C SER A 55 11.45 -9.55 3.91
N TRP A 56 10.78 -10.66 3.63
CA TRP A 56 11.19 -11.99 4.09
C TRP A 56 12.59 -12.36 3.65
N ARG A 57 12.98 -12.01 2.42
CA ARG A 57 14.35 -12.23 1.91
C ARG A 57 15.42 -11.52 2.75
N ALA A 58 15.11 -10.42 3.40
CA ALA A 58 16.03 -9.73 4.30
C ALA A 58 16.05 -10.39 5.68
N ILE A 59 14.88 -10.64 6.26
CA ILE A 59 14.72 -11.29 7.58
C ILE A 59 15.40 -12.67 7.57
N LYS A 60 15.15 -13.48 6.54
CA LYS A 60 15.72 -14.83 6.42
C LYS A 60 17.25 -14.84 6.47
N ARG A 61 17.92 -13.82 5.91
CA ARG A 61 19.40 -13.74 5.92
C ARG A 61 19.97 -13.44 7.30
N ASN A 62 19.21 -12.73 8.13
CA ASN A 62 19.65 -12.27 9.45
C ASN A 62 18.78 -12.86 10.57
N MET A 63 18.19 -14.04 10.36
CA MET A 63 17.14 -14.60 11.23
C MET A 63 17.57 -14.73 12.70
N ALA A 64 18.84 -15.05 12.95
CA ALA A 64 19.40 -15.14 14.31
C ALA A 64 19.39 -13.78 15.02
N PHE A 65 19.68 -12.70 14.31
CA PHE A 65 19.67 -11.34 14.87
C PHE A 65 18.25 -10.79 14.96
N THR A 66 17.50 -10.82 13.85
CA THR A 66 16.12 -10.30 13.81
C THR A 66 15.18 -11.11 14.71
N GLY A 67 15.44 -12.40 14.91
CA GLY A 67 14.67 -13.23 15.82
C GLY A 67 14.84 -12.81 17.27
N VAL A 68 16.05 -12.46 17.71
CA VAL A 68 16.27 -11.95 19.07
C VAL A 68 15.56 -10.61 19.27
N GLU A 69 15.68 -9.68 18.32
CA GLU A 69 15.01 -8.37 18.39
C GLU A 69 13.47 -8.47 18.38
N MET A 70 12.89 -9.49 17.75
CA MET A 70 11.44 -9.67 17.70
C MET A 70 10.84 -10.28 18.97
N PHE A 71 11.65 -10.94 19.80
CA PHE A 71 11.20 -11.66 20.99
C PHE A 71 11.46 -10.92 22.31
N VAL A 72 12.38 -9.95 22.30
CA VAL A 72 12.70 -9.08 23.45
C VAL A 72 11.85 -7.82 23.40
#